data_AF-B7KAC9-F1
#
_entry.id   AF-B7KAC9-F1
#
_cell.length_a   1.000
_cell.length_b   1.000
_cell.length_c   1.000
_cell.angle_alpha   90.00
_cell.angle_beta   90.00
_cell.angle_gamma   90.00
#
_symmetry.space_group_name_H-M   'P 1'
#
loop_
_entity.id
_entity.type
_entity.pdbx_description
1 polymer ?
#
loop_
_entity_poly.entity_id
_entity_poly.type
_entity_poly.pdbx_seq_one_letter_code
_entity_poly.pdbx_strand_id
1 'polypeptide(L)'
;MGNAGFFLPNSNHENIFVFPEAFYQLLILYIKQSLFNSMKLPYGNQVDQQQIIDKLTTYSLNFDHKEGKHKAGLFKDKLGILLENQEIILTALRQAAINEELIYQTTSEYRNKYVIDFNLTTEVGTSIIRSCWIIRLTEVYPRLITVYQSIKENEEDSSNSTT
;
A
#
# COMPACT_ATOMS: atom_id res chain seq x y z
N MET A 1 -0.70 -29.31 20.75
CA MET A 1 -1.36 -29.38 22.08
C MET A 1 -2.57 -28.47 22.02
N GLY A 2 -3.76 -29.02 22.27
CA GLY A 2 -5.04 -28.43 21.85
C GLY A 2 -5.49 -27.24 22.68
N ASN A 3 -5.95 -26.18 22.00
CA ASN A 3 -6.79 -25.15 22.60
C ASN A 3 -8.25 -25.58 22.47
N ALA A 4 -8.72 -26.38 23.44
CA ALA A 4 -10.14 -26.64 23.59
C ALA A 4 -10.77 -25.47 24.38
N GLY A 5 -11.76 -24.81 23.79
CA GLY A 5 -12.52 -23.74 24.45
C GLY A 5 -13.16 -24.25 25.75
N PHE A 6 -13.26 -23.36 26.74
CA PHE A 6 -13.88 -23.66 28.03
C PHE A 6 -15.40 -23.46 27.94
N PHE A 7 -16.15 -24.45 28.42
CA PHE A 7 -17.60 -24.35 28.63
C PHE A 7 -17.87 -23.87 30.06
N LEU A 8 -18.63 -22.79 30.21
CA LEU A 8 -19.23 -22.41 31.49
C LEU A 8 -20.71 -22.84 31.47
N PRO A 9 -21.17 -23.67 32.43
CA PRO A 9 -22.57 -24.04 32.49
C PRO A 9 -23.40 -22.84 32.96
N ASN A 10 -24.30 -22.36 32.08
CA ASN A 10 -25.35 -21.40 32.42
C ASN A 10 -26.64 -22.17 32.75
N SER A 11 -27.38 -21.76 33.77
CA SER A 11 -28.62 -22.42 34.22
C SER A 11 -29.82 -22.22 33.29
N ASN A 12 -29.62 -21.51 32.19
CA ASN A 12 -30.52 -21.46 31.05
C ASN A 12 -29.76 -22.10 29.88
N HIS A 13 -30.37 -23.05 29.16
CA HIS A 13 -29.80 -23.96 28.15
C HIS A 13 -29.08 -23.34 26.93
N GLU A 14 -28.32 -22.27 27.10
CA GLU A 14 -27.43 -21.69 26.11
C GLU A 14 -25.99 -21.98 26.52
N ASN A 15 -25.39 -22.98 25.87
CA ASN A 15 -23.94 -23.20 25.97
C ASN A 15 -23.23 -21.98 25.35
N ILE A 16 -22.75 -21.08 26.20
CA ILE A 16 -21.93 -19.95 25.76
C ILE A 16 -20.55 -20.51 25.44
N PHE A 17 -20.22 -20.55 24.14
CA PHE A 17 -18.88 -20.90 23.69
C PHE A 17 -17.95 -19.72 23.95
N VAL A 18 -17.06 -19.87 24.95
CA VAL A 18 -16.06 -18.85 25.27
C VAL A 18 -14.79 -19.16 24.49
N PHE A 19 -14.45 -18.29 23.55
CA PHE A 19 -13.19 -18.39 22.83
C PHE A 19 -12.01 -17.96 23.72
N PRO A 20 -10.80 -18.50 23.52
CA PRO A 20 -9.60 -18.00 24.20
C PRO A 20 -9.32 -16.54 23.84
N GLU A 21 -8.75 -15.75 24.76
CA GLU A 21 -8.38 -14.34 24.52
C GLU A 21 -7.54 -14.16 23.23
N ALA A 22 -6.60 -15.06 22.98
CA ALA A 22 -5.78 -15.05 21.78
C ALA A 22 -6.60 -15.17 20.47
N PHE A 23 -7.74 -15.87 20.50
CA PHE A 23 -8.63 -16.00 19.35
C PHE A 23 -9.34 -14.68 19.06
N TYR A 24 -9.77 -13.94 20.09
CA TYR A 24 -10.33 -12.59 19.91
C TYR A 24 -9.28 -11.62 19.34
N GLN A 25 -8.04 -11.68 19.82
CA GLN A 25 -6.97 -10.83 19.29
C GLN A 25 -6.65 -11.14 17.82
N LEU A 26 -6.60 -12.42 17.44
CA LEU A 26 -6.43 -12.85 16.05
C LEU A 26 -7.62 -12.43 15.18
N LEU A 27 -8.85 -12.57 15.68
CA LEU A 27 -10.06 -12.16 14.97
C LEU A 27 -10.11 -10.63 14.77
N ILE A 28 -9.76 -9.85 15.79
CA ILE A 28 -9.67 -8.38 15.69
C ILE A 28 -8.59 -7.98 14.68
N LEU A 29 -7.43 -8.64 14.70
CA LEU A 29 -6.36 -8.38 13.74
C LEU A 29 -6.80 -8.72 12.31
N TYR A 30 -7.45 -9.86 12.12
CA TYR A 30 -7.98 -10.28 10.82
C TYR A 30 -9.05 -9.32 10.30
N ILE A 31 -10.01 -8.94 11.13
CA ILE A 31 -11.05 -7.96 10.76
C ILE A 31 -10.41 -6.60 10.46
N LYS A 32 -9.44 -6.15 11.25
CA LYS A 32 -8.70 -4.90 10.97
C LYS A 32 -7.96 -4.97 9.64
N GLN A 33 -7.27 -6.07 9.33
CA GLN A 33 -6.56 -6.26 8.07
C GLN A 33 -7.52 -6.33 6.88
N SER A 34 -8.64 -7.06 7.03
CA SER A 34 -9.67 -7.19 5.99
C SER A 34 -10.35 -5.86 5.71
N LEU A 35 -10.76 -5.12 6.75
CA LEU A 35 -11.33 -3.78 6.62
C LEU A 35 -10.31 -2.79 6.04
N PHE A 36 -9.05 -2.92 6.42
CA PHE A 36 -7.97 -2.08 5.93
C PHE A 36 -7.72 -2.28 4.43
N ASN A 37 -7.63 -3.53 3.96
CA ASN A 37 -7.47 -3.81 2.54
C ASN A 37 -8.66 -3.28 1.72
N SER A 38 -9.89 -3.24 2.24
CA SER A 38 -11.02 -2.66 1.51
C SER A 38 -11.03 -1.11 1.41
N MET A 39 -10.07 -0.41 2.01
CA MET A 39 -10.04 1.06 1.98
C MET A 39 -9.33 1.58 0.72
N LYS A 40 -9.94 2.57 0.07
CA LYS A 40 -9.35 3.34 -1.03
C LYS A 40 -8.75 4.64 -0.54
N LEU A 41 -7.91 5.27 -1.37
CA LEU A 41 -7.39 6.61 -1.07
C LEU A 41 -8.52 7.64 -1.00
N PRO A 42 -8.69 8.33 0.14
CA PRO A 42 -9.66 9.41 0.23
C PRO A 42 -9.33 10.52 -0.75
N TYR A 43 -10.33 11.07 -1.44
CA TYR A 43 -10.16 12.11 -2.46
C TYR A 43 -9.24 11.70 -3.63
N GLY A 44 -9.13 10.41 -3.94
CA GLY A 44 -8.29 9.91 -5.04
C GLY A 44 -8.60 10.51 -6.41
N ASN A 45 -9.84 10.93 -6.65
CA ASN A 45 -10.25 11.65 -7.86
C ASN A 45 -9.87 13.14 -7.88
N GLN A 46 -9.35 13.67 -6.77
CA GLN A 46 -8.93 15.08 -6.59
C GLN A 46 -7.41 15.22 -6.50
N VAL A 47 -6.66 14.21 -6.95
CA VAL A 47 -5.20 14.32 -7.07
C VAL A 47 -4.81 15.45 -8.02
N ASP A 48 -3.88 16.29 -7.58
CA ASP A 48 -3.35 17.37 -8.40
C ASP A 48 -2.34 16.82 -9.42
N GLN A 49 -2.72 16.85 -10.69
CA GLN A 49 -1.89 16.37 -11.79
C GLN A 49 -0.55 17.10 -11.88
N GLN A 50 -0.53 18.42 -11.67
CA GLN A 50 0.70 19.20 -11.76
C GLN A 50 1.64 18.84 -10.63
N GLN A 51 1.11 18.64 -9.42
CA GLN A 51 1.90 18.20 -8.26
C GLN A 51 2.57 16.83 -8.49
N ILE A 52 1.90 15.90 -9.19
CA ILE A 52 2.49 14.61 -9.57
C ILE A 52 3.60 14.81 -10.60
N ILE A 53 3.34 15.59 -11.65
CA ILE A 53 4.35 15.89 -12.69
C ILE A 53 5.60 16.51 -12.08
N ASP A 54 5.45 17.49 -11.19
CA ASP A 54 6.57 18.11 -10.49
C ASP A 54 7.35 17.07 -9.68
N LYS A 55 6.69 16.11 -9.02
CA LYS A 55 7.35 15.04 -8.27
C LYS A 55 8.03 13.99 -9.14
N LEU A 56 7.47 13.69 -10.31
CA LEU A 56 8.10 12.79 -11.27
C LEU A 56 9.36 13.45 -11.84
N THR A 57 9.24 14.69 -12.32
CA THR A 57 10.32 15.42 -12.99
C THR A 57 11.46 15.83 -12.08
N THR A 58 11.17 16.29 -10.85
CA THR A 58 12.20 16.79 -9.95
C THR A 58 12.88 15.68 -9.14
N TYR A 59 12.22 14.53 -8.95
CA TYR A 59 12.65 13.50 -8.00
C TYR A 59 12.65 12.08 -8.57
N SER A 60 11.48 11.55 -8.96
CA SER A 60 11.30 10.10 -9.13
C SER A 60 11.88 9.56 -10.44
N LEU A 61 11.87 10.37 -11.50
CA LEU A 61 12.43 10.06 -12.82
C LEU A 61 13.68 10.90 -13.13
N ASN A 62 14.21 11.61 -12.12
CA ASN A 62 15.38 12.46 -12.26
C ASN A 62 16.67 11.69 -11.97
N PHE A 63 17.49 11.48 -13.01
CA PHE A 63 18.80 10.81 -12.91
C PHE A 63 19.87 11.65 -12.19
N ASP A 64 19.70 12.97 -12.14
CA ASP A 64 20.64 13.87 -11.48
C ASP A 64 20.33 14.07 -9.99
N HIS A 65 19.16 13.60 -9.53
CA HIS A 65 18.77 13.75 -8.14
C HIS A 65 19.55 12.78 -7.23
N LYS A 66 20.23 13.32 -6.20
CA LYS A 66 21.08 12.56 -5.27
C LYS A 66 20.41 11.28 -4.73
N GLU A 67 19.16 11.40 -4.30
CA GLU A 67 18.33 10.30 -3.75
C GLU A 67 17.39 9.66 -4.79
N GLY A 68 17.16 10.33 -5.92
CA GLY A 68 16.11 10.01 -6.89
C GLY A 68 16.63 9.15 -8.03
N LYS A 69 17.94 9.27 -8.34
CA LYS A 69 18.61 8.58 -9.44
C LYS A 69 18.44 7.06 -9.43
N HIS A 70 18.40 6.44 -8.25
CA HIS A 70 18.20 4.99 -8.12
C HIS A 70 16.77 4.58 -8.52
N LYS A 71 15.78 5.43 -8.21
CA LYS A 71 14.39 5.21 -8.64
C LYS A 71 14.26 5.39 -10.15
N ALA A 72 14.87 6.43 -10.71
CA ALA A 72 14.87 6.69 -12.14
C ALA A 72 15.50 5.54 -12.93
N GLY A 73 16.62 4.99 -12.43
CA GLY A 73 17.24 3.78 -12.98
C GLY A 73 16.30 2.58 -12.99
N LEU A 74 15.65 2.28 -11.86
CA LEU A 74 14.70 1.16 -11.78
C LEU A 74 13.50 1.32 -12.72
N PHE A 75 12.94 2.53 -12.85
CA PHE A 75 11.87 2.81 -13.80
C PHE A 75 12.29 2.58 -15.25
N LYS A 76 13.49 3.04 -15.61
CA LYS A 76 14.06 2.83 -16.94
C LYS A 76 14.30 1.34 -17.20
N ASP A 77 14.98 0.66 -16.30
CA ASP A 77 15.47 -0.71 -16.54
C ASP A 77 14.35 -1.74 -16.57
N LYS A 78 13.25 -1.50 -15.83
CA LYS A 78 12.18 -2.49 -15.66
C LYS A 78 10.92 -2.18 -16.45
N LEU A 79 10.70 -0.91 -16.78
CA LEU A 79 9.48 -0.44 -17.45
C LEU A 79 9.76 0.46 -18.65
N GLY A 80 11.02 0.81 -18.94
CA GLY A 80 11.36 1.76 -20.00
C GLY A 80 10.82 3.17 -19.74
N ILE A 81 10.52 3.52 -18.49
CA ILE A 81 9.93 4.82 -18.15
C ILE A 81 11.05 5.83 -17.85
N LEU A 82 10.99 6.94 -18.56
CA LEU A 82 11.87 8.10 -18.56
C LEU A 82 11.01 9.38 -18.45
N LEU A 83 11.65 10.54 -18.35
CA LEU A 83 10.95 11.83 -18.37
C LEU A 83 10.13 12.04 -19.66
N GLU A 84 10.64 11.55 -20.79
CA GLU A 84 10.04 11.71 -22.12
C GLU A 84 8.68 11.01 -22.26
N ASN A 85 8.46 9.91 -21.54
CA ASN A 85 7.23 9.11 -21.56
C ASN A 85 6.57 9.02 -20.16
N GLN A 86 6.80 10.03 -19.31
CA GLN A 86 6.26 10.10 -17.94
C GLN A 86 4.73 10.04 -17.87
N GLU A 87 4.02 10.30 -18.97
CA GLU A 87 2.56 10.22 -19.04
C GLU A 87 2.04 8.82 -18.69
N ILE A 88 2.82 7.77 -18.97
CA ILE A 88 2.48 6.38 -18.65
C ILE A 88 2.32 6.22 -17.13
N ILE A 89 3.32 6.64 -16.36
CA ILE A 89 3.29 6.53 -14.90
C ILE A 89 2.33 7.55 -14.28
N LEU A 90 2.17 8.73 -14.88
CA LEU A 90 1.19 9.73 -14.44
C LEU A 90 -0.24 9.18 -14.52
N THR A 91 -0.61 8.61 -15.66
CA THR A 91 -1.94 8.02 -15.89
C THR A 91 -2.17 6.87 -14.92
N ALA A 92 -1.19 5.97 -14.77
CA ALA A 92 -1.28 4.84 -13.86
C ALA A 92 -1.45 5.29 -12.40
N LEU A 93 -0.70 6.30 -11.94
CA LEU A 93 -0.83 6.85 -10.59
C LEU A 93 -2.22 7.44 -10.32
N ARG A 94 -2.80 8.15 -11.28
CA ARG A 94 -4.14 8.73 -11.15
C ARG A 94 -5.22 7.66 -11.10
N GLN A 95 -5.10 6.63 -11.94
CA GLN A 95 -6.02 5.50 -11.91
C GLN A 95 -5.89 4.72 -10.60
N ALA A 96 -4.67 4.47 -10.15
CA ALA A 96 -4.42 3.77 -8.88
C ALA A 96 -5.00 4.53 -7.69
N ALA A 97 -4.84 5.85 -7.66
CA ALA A 97 -5.42 6.71 -6.62
C ALA A 97 -6.95 6.56 -6.49
N ILE A 98 -7.66 6.26 -7.59
CA ILE A 98 -9.13 6.12 -7.58
C ILE A 98 -9.56 4.67 -7.32
N ASN A 99 -8.83 3.71 -7.88
CA ASN A 99 -9.33 2.36 -8.05
C ASN A 99 -8.74 1.37 -7.05
N GLU A 100 -7.50 1.59 -6.61
CA GLU A 100 -6.73 0.60 -5.87
C GLU A 100 -6.94 0.70 -4.36
N GLU A 101 -6.72 -0.45 -3.73
CA GLU A 101 -6.80 -0.63 -2.30
C GLU A 101 -5.52 -0.13 -1.61
N LEU A 102 -5.67 0.36 -0.38
CA LEU A 102 -4.55 0.76 0.45
C LEU A 102 -3.81 -0.46 0.98
N ILE A 103 -2.49 -0.46 0.87
CA ILE A 103 -1.62 -1.46 1.49
C ILE A 103 -1.03 -1.01 2.82
N TYR A 104 -1.00 0.31 3.06
CA TYR A 104 -0.72 0.86 4.38
C TYR A 104 -1.42 2.21 4.60
N GLN A 105 -1.92 2.44 5.81
CA GLN A 105 -2.32 3.77 6.28
C GLN A 105 -1.78 4.06 7.67
N THR A 106 -1.46 5.32 7.92
CA THR A 106 -1.16 5.81 9.26
C THR A 106 -1.66 7.23 9.44
N THR A 107 -2.19 7.50 10.63
CA THR A 107 -2.72 8.80 11.01
C THR A 107 -1.80 9.39 12.06
N SER A 108 -1.40 10.64 11.85
CA SER A 108 -0.67 11.46 12.83
C SER A 108 -1.47 12.71 13.16
N GLU A 109 -1.03 13.47 14.16
CA GLU A 109 -1.67 14.73 14.58
C GLU A 109 -1.73 15.80 13.48
N TYR A 110 -0.94 15.67 12.41
CA TYR A 110 -0.85 16.69 11.36
C TYR A 110 -1.31 16.21 9.98
N ARG A 111 -1.27 14.90 9.73
CA ARG A 111 -1.54 14.31 8.41
C ARG A 111 -1.86 12.83 8.50
N ASN A 112 -2.58 12.38 7.49
CA ASN A 112 -2.72 10.96 7.19
C ASN A 112 -1.78 10.60 6.05
N LYS A 113 -1.10 9.47 6.17
CA LYS A 113 -0.25 8.88 5.13
C LYS A 113 -0.91 7.61 4.64
N TYR A 114 -0.91 7.46 3.32
CA TYR A 114 -1.53 6.36 2.60
C TYR A 114 -0.51 5.77 1.63
N VAL A 115 -0.54 4.46 1.43
CA VAL A 115 0.34 3.76 0.50
C VAL A 115 -0.50 2.81 -0.34
N ILE A 116 -0.26 2.85 -1.64
CA ILE A 116 -0.92 2.02 -2.65
C ILE A 116 0.16 1.32 -3.44
N ASP A 117 0.00 0.00 -3.60
CA ASP A 117 0.78 -0.78 -4.56
C ASP A 117 -0.13 -1.18 -5.72
N PHE A 118 0.35 -1.03 -6.94
CA PHE A 118 -0.37 -1.44 -8.15
C PHE A 118 0.59 -1.99 -9.20
N ASN A 119 0.11 -2.88 -10.06
CA ASN A 119 0.90 -3.39 -11.17
C ASN A 119 0.88 -2.39 -12.34
N LEU A 120 2.05 -2.11 -12.90
CA LEU A 120 2.21 -1.38 -14.14
C LEU A 120 2.89 -2.28 -15.17
N THR A 121 2.24 -2.45 -16.31
CA THR A 121 2.78 -3.18 -17.45
C THR A 121 3.06 -2.21 -18.59
N THR A 122 4.23 -2.37 -19.19
CA THR A 122 4.71 -1.65 -20.36
C THR A 122 5.21 -2.67 -21.39
N GLU A 123 5.63 -2.20 -22.54
CA GLU A 123 6.28 -3.05 -23.56
C GLU A 123 7.61 -3.67 -23.05
N VAL A 124 8.28 -3.03 -22.10
CA VAL A 124 9.55 -3.51 -21.53
C VAL A 124 9.34 -4.59 -20.47
N GLY A 125 8.23 -4.53 -19.74
CA GLY A 125 7.99 -5.44 -18.64
C GLY A 125 6.85 -5.01 -17.71
N THR A 126 6.66 -5.81 -16.67
CA THR A 126 5.68 -5.57 -15.61
C THR A 126 6.39 -5.39 -14.28
N SER A 127 5.89 -4.45 -13.48
CA SER A 127 6.40 -4.22 -12.14
C SER A 127 5.32 -3.72 -11.20
N ILE A 128 5.49 -3.99 -9.90
CA ILE A 128 4.73 -3.36 -8.83
C ILE A 128 5.31 -1.97 -8.58
N ILE A 129 4.42 -0.98 -8.56
CA ILE A 129 4.71 0.40 -8.24
C ILE A 129 4.10 0.72 -6.90
N ARG A 130 4.92 1.26 -5.99
CA ARG A 130 4.49 1.79 -4.70
C ARG A 130 4.38 3.30 -4.77
N SER A 131 3.18 3.80 -4.50
CA SER A 131 2.89 5.23 -4.41
C SER A 131 2.52 5.60 -2.97
N CYS A 132 3.19 6.62 -2.44
CA CYS A 132 2.97 7.12 -1.10
C CYS A 132 2.33 8.49 -1.16
N TRP A 133 1.22 8.65 -0.45
CA TRP A 133 0.39 9.85 -0.45
C TRP A 133 0.24 10.40 0.96
N ILE A 134 0.03 11.71 1.07
CA ILE A 134 -0.43 12.34 2.31
C ILE A 134 -1.66 13.18 2.05
N ILE A 135 -2.51 13.29 3.08
CA ILE A 135 -3.59 14.27 3.15
C ILE A 135 -3.41 15.01 4.47
N ARG A 136 -3.23 16.33 4.42
CA ARG A 136 -3.18 17.15 5.64
C ARG A 136 -4.59 17.29 6.21
N LEU A 137 -4.72 17.44 7.54
CA LEU A 137 -6.04 17.48 8.19
C LEU A 137 -6.94 18.64 7.72
N THR A 138 -6.36 19.73 7.22
CA THR A 138 -7.09 20.89 6.69
C THR A 138 -7.27 20.85 5.17
N GLU A 139 -6.79 19.80 4.50
CA GLU A 139 -6.83 19.65 3.05
C GLU A 139 -7.77 18.49 2.68
N VAL A 140 -8.42 18.61 1.53
CA VAL A 140 -9.30 17.58 0.96
C VAL A 140 -8.76 17.06 -0.36
N TYR A 141 -7.43 17.00 -0.50
CA TYR A 141 -6.79 16.46 -1.71
C TYR A 141 -5.49 15.73 -1.38
N PRO A 142 -5.20 14.61 -2.05
CA PRO A 142 -3.97 13.85 -1.80
C PRO A 142 -2.76 14.48 -2.49
N ARG A 143 -1.62 14.43 -1.81
CA ARG A 143 -0.32 14.86 -2.34
C ARG A 143 0.62 13.67 -2.45
N LEU A 144 1.20 13.47 -3.62
CA LEU A 144 2.21 12.45 -3.82
C LEU A 144 3.51 12.86 -3.10
N ILE A 145 4.01 12.03 -2.21
CA ILE A 145 5.29 12.29 -1.52
C ILE A 145 6.46 11.56 -2.17
N THR A 146 6.24 10.32 -2.63
CA THR A 146 7.22 9.52 -3.35
C THR A 146 6.50 8.43 -4.14
N VAL A 147 7.11 8.03 -5.26
CA VAL A 147 6.74 6.84 -6.02
C VAL A 147 8.01 6.09 -6.40
N TYR A 148 7.98 4.77 -6.32
CA TYR A 148 9.12 3.94 -6.69
C TYR A 148 8.67 2.52 -7.01
N GLN A 149 9.54 1.77 -7.68
CA GLN A 149 9.34 0.34 -7.88
C GLN A 149 9.45 -0.41 -6.56
N SER A 150 8.45 -1.23 -6.23
CA SER A 150 8.51 -2.16 -5.09
C SER A 150 8.79 -3.56 -5.57
N ILE A 151 9.59 -4.30 -4.80
CA ILE A 151 9.73 -5.75 -4.97
C ILE A 151 8.63 -6.37 -4.11
N LYS A 152 7.92 -7.38 -4.63
CA LYS A 152 7.16 -8.27 -3.75
C LYS A 152 8.18 -9.12 -3.01
N GLU A 153 8.26 -9.00 -1.69
CA GLU A 153 8.83 -10.09 -0.90
C GLU A 153 7.92 -11.30 -1.17
N ASN A 154 8.44 -12.31 -1.85
CA ASN A 154 7.78 -13.60 -1.91
C ASN A 154 7.78 -14.14 -0.48
N GLU A 155 6.61 -14.35 0.12
CA GLU A 155 6.44 -15.12 1.36
C GLU A 155 6.72 -16.62 1.13
N GLU A 156 7.85 -16.95 0.50
CA GLU A 156 8.36 -18.32 0.33
C GLU A 156 9.85 -18.30 0.61
N ASP A 157 10.24 -18.31 1.89
CA ASP A 157 11.56 -18.79 2.36
C ASP A 157 11.65 -18.88 3.90
N SER A 158 10.63 -19.42 4.58
CA SER A 158 10.73 -19.75 6.02
C SER A 158 10.53 -21.24 6.36
N SER A 159 10.49 -22.14 5.37
CA SER A 159 10.35 -23.58 5.62
C SER A 159 11.35 -24.45 4.87
N ASN A 160 12.63 -24.07 4.81
CA ASN A 160 13.71 -25.00 4.46
C ASN A 160 15.00 -24.65 5.21
N SER A 161 15.00 -24.83 6.53
CA SER A 161 16.23 -25.04 7.30
C SER A 161 15.93 -25.87 8.55
N THR A 162 15.94 -27.19 8.38
CA THR A 162 16.32 -28.11 9.44
C THR A 162 17.08 -29.24 8.77
N THR A 163 18.40 -29.08 8.71
CA THR A 163 19.35 -30.19 8.65
C THR A 163 19.64 -30.61 10.08
#